data_AF-A0A8J7CGH8-F1
#
_entry.id   AF-A0A8J7CGH8-F1
#
_cell.length_a   1.000
_cell.length_b   1.000
_cell.length_c   1.000
_cell.angle_alpha   90.00
_cell.angle_beta   90.00
_cell.angle_gamma   90.00
#
_symmetry.space_group_name_H-M   'P 1'
#
loop_
_entity.id
_entity.type
_entity.pdbx_description
1 polymer ?
#
loop_
_entity_poly.entity_id
_entity_poly.type
_entity_poly.pdbx_seq_one_letter_code
_entity_poly.pdbx_strand_id
1 'polypeptide(L)'
;MSETHRRFQGCSSRHLRWWFGPPLLLVAILYVLPLAGSAFATNPNEVARIELSASIAFWARFDLGNAAEVYGLSEDVSTRDGKIYSDKAPGLSMIAVLLLVYSLQGSAPTAETELIRSQMLRRLGHTAVADRIEDSLLSAATPAVD
;
A
#
# COMPACT_ATOMS: atom_id res chain seq x y z
N MET A 1 -32.37 -27.39 -38.18
CA MET A 1 -30.97 -26.90 -38.18
C MET A 1 -31.02 -25.39 -38.28
N SER A 2 -30.26 -24.70 -37.43
CA SER A 2 -30.05 -23.23 -37.39
C SER A 2 -31.19 -22.37 -36.83
N GLU A 3 -31.01 -21.82 -35.62
CA GLU A 3 -31.38 -20.46 -35.17
C GLU A 3 -31.64 -20.37 -33.64
N THR A 4 -30.65 -20.62 -32.79
CA THR A 4 -30.85 -20.42 -31.32
C THR A 4 -29.58 -20.06 -30.54
N HIS A 5 -28.58 -19.39 -31.15
CA HIS A 5 -27.38 -19.00 -30.39
C HIS A 5 -26.80 -17.67 -30.89
N ARG A 6 -27.36 -16.54 -30.48
CA ARG A 6 -26.67 -15.23 -30.46
C ARG A 6 -27.51 -14.12 -29.81
N ARG A 7 -27.67 -14.11 -28.48
CA ARG A 7 -28.16 -12.93 -27.73
C ARG A 7 -27.66 -12.87 -26.28
N PHE A 8 -26.36 -12.86 -26.04
CA PHE A 8 -25.82 -12.47 -24.72
C PHE A 8 -24.42 -11.86 -24.84
N GLN A 9 -24.25 -10.86 -25.71
CA GLN A 9 -23.06 -10.03 -25.75
C GLN A 9 -23.48 -8.57 -25.77
N GLY A 10 -23.62 -8.00 -24.57
CA GLY A 10 -24.04 -6.60 -24.43
C GLY A 10 -24.20 -6.13 -22.99
N CYS A 11 -23.47 -6.70 -22.03
CA CYS A 11 -23.43 -6.13 -20.68
C CYS A 11 -22.32 -5.08 -20.63
N SER A 12 -22.74 -3.82 -20.77
CA SER A 12 -21.92 -2.62 -20.81
C SER A 12 -21.08 -2.44 -19.54
N SER A 13 -19.78 -2.72 -19.62
CA SER A 13 -18.78 -2.47 -18.54
C SER A 13 -18.53 -0.98 -18.25
N ARG A 14 -19.34 -0.05 -18.75
CA ARG A 14 -19.11 1.40 -18.57
C ARG A 14 -19.61 1.98 -17.26
N HIS A 15 -20.40 1.25 -16.47
CA HIS A 15 -20.95 1.76 -15.21
C HIS A 15 -20.06 1.54 -13.98
N LEU A 16 -19.03 0.69 -14.03
CA LEU A 16 -18.23 0.36 -12.85
C LEU A 16 -17.16 1.43 -12.51
N ARG A 17 -16.78 2.30 -13.45
CA ARG A 17 -15.76 3.36 -13.20
C ARG A 17 -16.27 4.52 -12.35
N TRP A 18 -17.58 4.76 -12.28
CA TRP A 18 -18.13 5.92 -11.58
C TRP A 18 -18.33 5.73 -10.08
N TRP A 19 -18.35 4.48 -9.60
CA TRP A 19 -18.52 4.19 -8.17
C TRP A 19 -17.25 4.36 -7.34
N PHE A 20 -16.07 4.24 -7.95
CA PHE A 20 -14.81 4.31 -7.22
C PHE A 20 -14.20 5.72 -7.17
N GLY A 21 -14.46 6.58 -8.16
CA GLY A 21 -13.83 7.90 -8.24
C GLY A 21 -14.20 8.87 -7.10
N PRO A 22 -15.50 9.22 -6.93
CA PRO A 22 -15.93 10.19 -5.92
C PRO A 22 -15.59 9.81 -4.47
N PRO A 23 -15.80 8.56 -4.00
CA PRO A 23 -15.48 8.21 -2.62
C PRO A 23 -13.97 8.15 -2.36
N LEU A 24 -13.14 7.68 -3.32
CA LEU A 24 -11.68 7.72 -3.17
C LEU A 24 -11.16 9.15 -3.11
N LEU A 25 -11.68 10.04 -3.96
CA LEU A 25 -11.31 11.45 -3.93
C LEU A 25 -11.71 12.10 -2.60
N LEU A 26 -12.90 11.80 -2.08
CA LEU A 26 -13.36 12.31 -0.79
C LEU A 26 -12.47 11.80 0.36
N VAL A 27 -12.10 10.51 0.36
CA VAL A 27 -11.16 9.95 1.34
C VAL A 27 -9.81 10.64 1.24
N ALA A 28 -9.26 10.81 0.03
CA ALA A 28 -8.00 11.50 -0.19
C ALA A 28 -8.07 12.97 0.28
N ILE A 29 -9.15 13.68 -0.03
CA ILE A 29 -9.37 15.06 0.44
C ILE A 29 -9.43 15.09 1.97
N LEU A 30 -10.24 14.23 2.62
CA LEU A 30 -10.34 14.17 4.07
C LEU A 30 -9.01 13.81 4.75
N TYR A 31 -8.16 13.02 4.08
CA TYR A 31 -6.85 12.65 4.58
C TYR A 31 -5.79 13.74 4.35
N VAL A 32 -5.90 14.53 3.28
CA VAL A 32 -4.93 15.58 2.91
C VAL A 32 -5.31 16.95 3.49
N LEU A 33 -6.59 17.23 3.74
CA LEU A 33 -7.05 18.49 4.33
C LEU A 33 -6.33 18.84 5.65
N PRO A 34 -6.09 17.89 6.57
CA PRO A 34 -5.34 18.15 7.80
C PRO A 34 -3.88 18.55 7.56
N LEU A 35 -3.27 18.13 6.43
CA LEU A 35 -1.91 18.53 6.04
C LEU A 35 -1.82 19.97 5.52
N ALA A 36 -2.92 20.55 5.01
CA ALA A 36 -2.88 21.84 4.33
C ALA A 36 -2.97 23.07 5.25
N GLY A 37 -3.18 22.89 6.57
CA GLY A 37 -3.45 24.01 7.48
C GLY A 37 -2.91 23.90 8.90
N SER A 38 -2.25 22.81 9.27
CA SER A 38 -1.62 22.67 10.59
C SER A 38 -0.10 22.66 10.44
N ALA A 39 0.59 23.51 11.21
CA ALA A 39 2.04 23.39 11.37
C ALA A 39 2.31 21.99 11.93
N PHE A 40 2.83 21.09 11.09
CA PHE A 40 3.22 19.71 11.41
C PHE A 40 2.38 19.06 12.53
N ALA A 41 1.26 18.42 12.17
CA ALA A 41 0.60 17.37 12.95
C ALA A 41 0.86 17.44 14.47
N THR A 42 0.24 18.42 15.15
CA THR A 42 0.48 18.69 16.59
C THR A 42 -0.13 17.64 17.52
N ASN A 43 -0.68 16.56 16.95
CA ASN A 43 -1.16 15.43 17.71
C ASN A 43 -0.11 14.31 17.64
N PRO A 44 0.66 14.08 18.72
CA PRO A 44 1.69 13.03 18.75
C PRO A 44 1.11 11.63 18.41
N ASN A 45 -0.19 11.43 18.62
CA ASN A 45 -0.90 10.20 18.25
C ASN A 45 -1.00 9.99 16.74
N GLU A 46 -1.16 11.07 15.96
CA GLU A 46 -1.27 10.98 14.49
C GLU A 46 0.09 10.69 13.88
N VAL A 47 1.14 11.32 14.41
CA VAL A 47 2.53 11.07 14.02
C VAL A 47 2.90 9.61 14.25
N ALA A 48 2.64 9.07 15.45
CA ALA A 48 2.92 7.67 15.76
C ALA A 48 2.18 6.67 14.85
N ARG A 49 0.96 7.02 14.37
CA ARG A 49 0.20 6.19 13.41
C ARG A 49 0.81 6.24 12.01
N ILE A 50 1.27 7.40 11.57
CA ILE A 50 1.96 7.58 10.29
C ILE A 50 3.28 6.81 10.32
N GLU A 51 4.07 6.95 11.38
CA GLU A 51 5.35 6.25 11.54
C GLU A 51 5.18 4.73 11.59
N LEU A 52 4.14 4.23 12.28
CA LEU A 52 3.84 2.80 12.32
C LEU A 52 3.40 2.28 10.94
N SER A 53 2.55 3.05 10.25
CA SER A 53 2.09 2.71 8.90
C SER A 53 3.25 2.70 7.90
N ALA A 54 4.13 3.70 7.95
CA ALA A 54 5.37 3.75 7.18
C ALA A 54 6.29 2.57 7.54
N SER A 55 6.37 2.20 8.82
CA SER A 55 7.23 1.11 9.25
C SER A 55 6.83 -0.24 8.68
N ILE A 56 5.53 -0.49 8.64
CA ILE A 56 4.98 -1.70 8.05
C ILE A 56 5.06 -1.64 6.52
N ALA A 57 4.75 -0.48 5.92
CA ALA A 57 4.74 -0.32 4.47
C ALA A 57 6.13 -0.36 3.82
N PHE A 58 7.17 0.17 4.47
CA PHE A 58 8.52 0.23 3.89
C PHE A 58 9.45 -0.86 4.41
N TRP A 59 9.34 -1.21 5.69
CA TRP A 59 10.27 -2.16 6.33
C TRP A 59 9.62 -3.49 6.70
N ALA A 60 8.31 -3.67 6.50
CA ALA A 60 7.56 -4.87 6.89
C ALA A 60 7.77 -5.24 8.37
N ARG A 61 7.91 -4.23 9.24
CA ARG A 61 8.15 -4.38 10.68
C ARG A 61 7.11 -3.65 11.50
N PHE A 62 6.80 -4.21 12.67
CA PHE A 62 5.88 -3.63 13.65
C PHE A 62 6.56 -2.73 14.68
N ASP A 63 7.88 -2.67 14.67
CA ASP A 63 8.65 -1.74 15.49
C ASP A 63 8.86 -0.41 14.75
N LEU A 64 8.89 0.67 15.53
CA LEU A 64 9.11 2.04 15.06
C LEU A 64 10.59 2.38 14.91
N GLY A 65 11.53 1.47 15.22
CA GLY A 65 12.95 1.80 15.35
C GLY A 65 13.53 2.45 14.09
N ASN A 66 13.23 1.89 12.93
CA ASN A 66 13.71 2.43 11.65
C ASN A 66 13.04 3.76 11.28
N ALA A 67 11.74 3.92 11.54
CA ALA A 67 11.05 5.19 11.28
C ALA A 67 11.56 6.29 12.22
N ALA A 68 11.78 5.94 13.49
CA ALA A 68 12.25 6.85 14.51
C ALA A 68 13.68 7.34 14.26
N GLU A 69 14.54 6.52 13.65
CA GLU A 69 15.88 6.93 13.23
C GLU A 69 15.85 7.98 12.11
N VAL A 70 14.88 7.89 11.21
CA VAL A 70 14.75 8.78 10.05
C VAL A 70 13.98 10.05 10.39
N TYR A 71 12.89 9.93 11.15
CA TYR A 71 11.92 11.00 11.39
C TYR A 71 11.94 11.55 12.82
N GLY A 72 12.66 10.91 13.74
CA GLY A 72 12.63 11.22 15.17
C GLY A 72 11.60 10.38 15.92
N LEU A 73 11.70 10.36 17.26
CA LEU A 73 10.73 9.65 18.11
C LEU A 73 9.55 10.56 18.43
N SER A 74 8.32 10.06 18.22
CA SER A 74 7.13 10.62 18.84
C SER A 74 7.16 10.42 20.36
N GLU A 75 6.58 11.37 21.11
CA GLU A 75 6.52 11.34 22.59
C GLU A 75 5.71 10.16 23.14
N ASP A 76 4.90 9.49 22.32
CA ASP A 76 3.94 8.46 22.73
C ASP A 76 4.34 7.05 22.23
N VAL A 77 5.49 6.59 22.71
CA VAL A 77 6.05 5.26 22.40
C VAL A 77 6.22 4.41 23.66
N SER A 78 5.97 3.10 23.52
CA SER A 78 6.29 2.11 24.55
C SER A 78 7.46 1.24 24.09
N THR A 79 8.41 0.97 24.99
CA THR A 79 9.53 0.07 24.70
C THR A 79 9.30 -1.27 25.39
N ARG A 80 9.35 -2.36 24.62
CA ARG A 80 9.22 -3.74 25.12
C ARG A 80 10.24 -4.63 24.43
N ASP A 81 11.01 -5.40 25.19
CA ASP A 81 12.04 -6.31 24.67
C ASP A 81 13.07 -5.62 23.74
N GLY A 82 13.42 -4.36 24.05
CA GLY A 82 14.34 -3.55 23.24
C GLY A 82 13.77 -3.05 21.92
N LYS A 83 12.46 -3.25 21.68
CA LYS A 83 11.75 -2.75 20.49
C LYS A 83 10.81 -1.61 20.87
N ILE A 84 10.73 -0.62 20.00
CA ILE A 84 9.90 0.58 20.18
C ILE A 84 8.58 0.35 19.46
N TYR A 85 7.47 0.50 20.17
CA TYR A 85 6.12 0.33 19.68
C TYR A 85 5.31 1.60 19.91
N SER A 86 4.30 1.84 19.07
CA SER A 86 3.31 2.88 19.35
C SER A 86 2.39 2.41 20.49
N ASP A 87 2.23 3.21 21.54
CA ASP A 87 1.27 2.94 22.62
C ASP A 87 -0.18 3.20 22.19
N LYS A 88 -0.37 3.95 21.08
CA LYS A 88 -1.68 4.43 20.64
C LYS A 88 -2.18 3.72 19.39
N ALA A 89 -3.11 2.80 19.65
CA ALA A 89 -4.00 2.18 18.68
C ALA A 89 -3.29 1.38 17.56
N PRO A 90 -2.53 0.31 17.90
CA PRO A 90 -1.93 -0.59 16.92
C PRO A 90 -2.97 -1.18 15.95
N GLY A 91 -4.22 -1.33 16.39
CA GLY A 91 -5.31 -1.87 15.58
C GLY A 91 -5.75 -0.97 14.41
N LEU A 92 -5.73 0.35 14.57
CA LEU A 92 -6.14 1.27 13.50
C LEU A 92 -5.10 1.34 12.37
N SER A 93 -3.81 1.33 12.74
CA SER A 93 -2.68 1.21 11.82
C SER A 93 -2.64 -0.13 11.10
N MET A 94 -2.98 -1.24 11.77
CA MET A 94 -3.09 -2.56 11.11
C MET A 94 -4.14 -2.53 10.00
N ILE A 95 -5.32 -1.95 10.27
CA ILE A 95 -6.40 -1.85 9.29
C ILE A 95 -6.00 -0.95 8.12
N ALA A 96 -5.32 0.17 8.38
CA ALA A 96 -4.83 1.08 7.35
C ALA A 96 -3.83 0.39 6.40
N VAL A 97 -2.90 -0.41 6.95
CA VAL A 97 -1.96 -1.21 6.14
C VAL A 97 -2.70 -2.27 5.33
N LEU A 98 -3.64 -3.00 5.93
CA LEU A 98 -4.41 -4.01 5.21
C LEU A 98 -5.21 -3.40 4.07
N LEU A 99 -5.82 -2.23 4.29
CA LEU A 99 -6.49 -1.46 3.25
C LEU A 99 -5.51 -1.02 2.16
N LEU A 100 -4.32 -0.53 2.52
CA LEU A 100 -3.30 -0.14 1.55
C LEU A 100 -2.86 -1.34 0.68
N VAL A 101 -2.50 -2.46 1.31
CA VAL A 101 -2.09 -3.69 0.61
C VAL A 101 -3.21 -4.21 -0.28
N TYR A 102 -4.46 -4.21 0.21
CA TYR A 102 -5.62 -4.61 -0.57
C TYR A 102 -5.87 -3.68 -1.77
N SER A 103 -5.68 -2.38 -1.58
CA SER A 103 -5.79 -1.37 -2.65
C SER A 103 -4.74 -1.57 -3.74
N LEU A 104 -3.52 -1.95 -3.34
CA LEU A 104 -2.42 -2.25 -4.26
C LEU A 104 -2.66 -3.56 -5.03
N GLN A 105 -3.37 -4.54 -4.45
CA GLN A 105 -3.73 -5.78 -5.14
C GLN A 105 -4.84 -5.59 -6.19
N GLY A 106 -5.68 -4.56 -6.06
CA GLY A 106 -6.76 -4.27 -7.01
C GLY A 106 -6.36 -3.44 -8.24
N SER A 107 -5.17 -2.82 -8.22
CA SER A 107 -4.63 -2.06 -9.36
C SER A 107 -3.83 -2.99 -10.26
N ALA A 108 -3.94 -2.81 -11.59
CA ALA A 108 -3.11 -3.57 -12.52
C ALA A 108 -1.63 -3.40 -12.13
N PRO A 109 -0.85 -4.49 -12.03
CA PRO A 109 0.53 -4.42 -11.57
C PRO A 109 1.31 -3.48 -12.49
N THR A 110 1.78 -2.38 -11.93
CA THR A 110 2.73 -1.49 -12.60
C THR A 110 4.13 -2.02 -12.32
N ALA A 111 5.09 -1.70 -13.19
CA ALA A 111 6.48 -2.11 -12.98
C ALA A 111 7.02 -1.66 -11.61
N GLU A 112 6.56 -0.50 -11.12
CA GLU A 112 6.94 0.02 -9.80
C GLU A 112 6.37 -0.82 -8.64
N THR A 113 5.11 -1.26 -8.72
CA THR A 113 4.52 -2.07 -7.63
C THR A 113 5.10 -3.49 -7.60
N GLU A 114 5.42 -4.09 -8.75
CA GLU A 114 6.10 -5.38 -8.80
C GLU A 114 7.56 -5.29 -8.31
N LEU A 115 8.24 -4.16 -8.53
CA LEU A 115 9.57 -3.90 -7.95
C LEU A 115 9.50 -3.77 -6.42
N ILE A 116 8.54 -3.00 -5.89
CA ILE A 116 8.34 -2.89 -4.44
C ILE A 116 8.00 -4.26 -3.84
N ARG A 117 7.19 -5.06 -4.54
CA ARG A 117 6.83 -6.42 -4.15
C ARG A 117 8.05 -7.35 -4.15
N SER A 118 8.91 -7.31 -5.15
CA SER A 118 10.11 -8.15 -5.20
C SER A 118 11.09 -7.79 -4.07
N GLN A 119 11.25 -6.49 -3.78
CA GLN A 119 12.08 -6.02 -2.66
C GLN A 119 11.53 -6.46 -1.30
N MET A 120 10.21 -6.38 -1.09
CA MET A 120 9.57 -6.91 0.12
C MET A 120 9.81 -8.41 0.26
N LEU A 121 9.61 -9.18 -0.82
CA LEU A 121 9.79 -10.63 -0.80
C LEU A 121 11.25 -11.02 -0.49
N ARG A 122 12.25 -10.30 -1.00
CA ARG A 122 13.65 -10.50 -0.62
C ARG A 122 13.91 -10.26 0.86
N ARG A 123 13.35 -9.18 1.44
CA ARG A 123 13.49 -8.88 2.88
C ARG A 123 12.82 -9.92 3.78
N LEU A 124 11.77 -10.57 3.29
CA LEU A 124 11.09 -11.68 3.99
C LEU A 124 11.79 -13.04 3.80
N GLY A 125 12.91 -13.10 3.07
CA GLY A 125 13.65 -14.34 2.81
C GLY A 125 13.08 -15.18 1.65
N HIS A 126 12.12 -14.67 0.88
CA HIS A 126 11.55 -15.33 -0.30
C HIS A 126 12.30 -14.94 -1.58
N THR A 127 13.62 -15.12 -1.60
CA THR A 127 14.49 -14.71 -2.72
C THR A 127 14.08 -15.37 -4.05
N ALA A 128 13.78 -16.67 -4.04
CA ALA A 128 13.38 -17.41 -5.24
C ALA A 128 12.08 -16.88 -5.91
N VAL A 129 11.17 -16.29 -5.13
CA VAL A 129 9.94 -15.70 -5.67
C VAL A 129 10.22 -14.32 -6.23
N ALA A 130 11.08 -13.54 -5.56
CA ALA A 130 11.49 -12.22 -6.02
C ALA A 130 12.24 -12.28 -7.35
N ASP A 131 13.16 -13.24 -7.51
CA ASP A 131 13.95 -13.39 -8.73
C ASP A 131 13.06 -13.74 -9.94
N ARG A 132 12.04 -14.59 -9.74
CA ARG A 132 11.07 -14.92 -10.80
C ARG A 132 10.24 -13.72 -11.26
N ILE A 133 9.96 -12.79 -10.35
CA ILE A 133 9.24 -11.54 -10.68
C ILE A 133 10.15 -10.62 -11.50
N GLU A 134 11.41 -10.44 -11.09
CA GLU A 134 12.38 -9.64 -11.85
C GLU A 134 12.60 -10.20 -13.27
N ASP A 135 12.72 -11.52 -13.43
CA ASP A 135 12.84 -12.16 -14.75
C ASP A 135 11.61 -11.90 -15.63
N SER A 136 10.41 -11.94 -15.04
CA SER A 136 9.16 -11.66 -15.75
C SER A 136 9.07 -10.20 -16.19
N LEU A 137 9.56 -9.27 -15.36
CA LEU A 137 9.62 -7.85 -15.69
C LEU A 137 10.62 -7.56 -16.81
N LEU A 138 11.80 -8.19 -16.76
CA LEU A 138 12.83 -8.06 -17.81
C LEU A 138 12.33 -8.60 -19.15
N SER A 139 11.65 -9.75 -19.13
CA SER A 139 11.04 -10.36 -20.33
C SER A 139 9.94 -9.48 -20.94
N ALA A 140 9.13 -8.83 -20.10
CA ALA A 140 8.08 -7.92 -20.56
C ALA A 140 8.64 -6.58 -21.10
N ALA A 141 9.84 -6.17 -20.68
CA ALA A 141 10.46 -4.91 -21.08
C ALA A 141 11.19 -4.98 -22.42
N THR A 142 11.51 -6.17 -22.94
CA THR A 142 12.09 -6.34 -24.27
C THR A 142 11.03 -6.12 -25.37
N PRO A 143 11.06 -5.01 -26.13
CA PRO A 143 10.17 -4.86 -27.27
C PRO A 143 10.49 -5.93 -28.31
N ALA A 144 9.47 -6.55 -28.89
CA ALA A 144 9.65 -7.42 -30.04
C ALA A 144 10.33 -6.60 -31.15
N VAL A 145 11.58 -6.93 -31.45
CA VAL A 145 12.30 -6.38 -32.58
C VAL A 145 11.79 -7.15 -33.80
N ASP A 146 10.79 -6.58 -34.46
CA ASP A 146 10.35 -6.99 -35.80
C ASP A 146 11.25 -6.38 -36.90
#